data_AF-A0A2C9U9D9-F1
#
_entry.id   AF-A0A2C9U9D9-F1
#
_cell.length_a   1.000
_cell.length_b   1.000
_cell.length_c   1.000
_cell.angle_alpha   90.00
_cell.angle_beta   90.00
_cell.angle_gamma   90.00
#
_symmetry.space_group_name_H-M   'P 1'
#
loop_
_entity.id
_entity.type
_entity.pdbx_description
1 polymer ?
#
loop_
_entity_poly.entity_id
_entity_poly.type
_entity_poly.pdbx_seq_one_letter_code
_entity_poly.pdbx_strand_id
1 'polypeptide(L)'
;MPFLYKTQGNSQLFYNLASSPYPSPSNRLSSRRNICWTMSCTSQTSFPTLRTVTISYSDLKDRNVDLSMKIEEGFGPNGLGILSVTDVPGFSSLRQNLLHLSPRLASLPEEKKKDLEDPNSRYNYGWSHGKEMLESGKPDLFKGSFYANPVLDVPTTDAYLMHRYPHFCGSNIWPVNSLPELEVAFKALGKLILDVGLMVAYHCDKYATKGMKINENEGLEQILLRSRCHKGRLLYYFPIQR
;
A
#
# COMPACT_ATOMS: atom_id res chain seq x y z
N MET A 1 0.38 -6.30 6.40
CA MET A 1 0.45 -5.74 7.76
C MET A 1 1.80 -6.13 8.34
N PRO A 2 2.84 -5.30 8.21
CA PRO A 2 4.12 -5.61 8.84
C PRO A 2 3.96 -5.39 10.35
N PHE A 3 4.15 -6.47 11.11
CA PHE A 3 4.22 -6.42 12.56
C PHE A 3 5.58 -5.84 12.95
N LEU A 4 5.59 -4.62 13.49
CA LEU A 4 6.75 -4.05 14.17
C LEU A 4 6.86 -4.66 15.57
N TYR A 5 7.85 -5.53 15.78
CA TYR A 5 8.30 -5.89 17.13
C TYR A 5 9.17 -4.74 17.66
N LYS A 6 8.66 -3.96 18.61
CA LYS A 6 9.41 -2.96 19.35
C LYS A 6 9.99 -3.61 20.59
N THR A 7 11.30 -3.84 20.60
CA THR A 7 12.05 -4.26 21.80
C THR A 7 12.09 -3.10 22.80
N GLN A 8 11.64 -3.36 24.03
CA GLN A 8 11.73 -2.41 25.15
C GLN A 8 13.21 -2.13 25.48
N GLY A 9 13.62 -0.87 25.29
CA GLY A 9 14.86 -0.32 25.80
C GLY A 9 14.55 0.73 26.86
N ASN A 10 15.15 0.56 28.04
CA ASN A 10 14.95 1.36 29.25
C ASN A 10 15.03 2.88 29.02
N SER A 11 13.99 3.59 29.45
CA SER A 11 13.98 5.03 29.66
C SER A 11 14.62 5.36 31.02
N GLN A 12 15.73 6.10 31.01
CA GLN A 12 16.17 6.89 32.16
C GLN A 12 15.88 8.37 31.91
N LEU A 13 15.16 8.94 32.87
CA LEU A 13 14.77 10.33 33.02
C LEU A 13 16.00 11.19 33.31
N PHE A 14 16.11 12.35 32.68
CA PHE A 14 16.74 13.52 33.28
C PHE A 14 15.88 14.76 33.04
N TYR A 15 15.36 15.28 34.15
CA TYR A 15 14.77 16.59 34.30
C TYR A 15 15.85 17.67 34.14
N ASN A 16 15.49 18.82 33.57
CA ASN A 16 15.95 20.09 34.13
C ASN A 16 14.98 21.24 33.82
N LEU A 17 14.60 21.91 34.90
CA LEU A 17 13.80 23.11 35.04
C LEU A 17 14.68 24.36 34.88
N ALA A 18 14.14 25.44 34.31
CA ALA A 18 14.29 26.84 34.75
C ALA A 18 13.59 27.75 33.71
N SER A 19 12.49 28.44 34.01
CA SER A 19 12.28 29.63 34.86
C SER A 19 12.16 30.93 34.03
N SER A 20 10.95 31.50 34.11
CA SER A 20 10.45 32.87 33.76
C SER A 20 11.29 33.99 34.45
N PRO A 21 11.09 35.34 34.26
CA PRO A 21 9.85 36.03 33.87
C PRO A 21 9.94 37.33 33.03
N TYR A 22 8.76 37.78 32.60
CA TYR A 22 8.43 39.11 32.06
C TYR A 22 8.77 40.28 33.00
N PRO A 23 8.87 41.51 32.45
CA PRO A 23 7.94 42.54 32.92
C PRO A 23 7.36 43.44 31.80
N SER A 24 6.26 44.13 32.14
CA SER A 24 5.58 45.22 31.41
C SER A 24 5.32 46.37 32.42
N PRO A 25 4.74 47.52 32.05
CA PRO A 25 4.94 48.42 30.89
C PRO A 25 5.09 49.91 31.30
N SER A 26 5.51 50.82 30.40
CA SER A 26 4.96 52.20 30.33
C SER A 26 5.48 53.07 29.16
N ASN A 27 4.51 53.54 28.36
CA ASN A 27 4.28 54.82 27.68
C ASN A 27 5.37 55.80 27.18
N ARG A 28 5.19 56.11 25.87
CA ARG A 28 5.26 57.40 25.13
C ARG A 28 6.52 57.78 24.32
N LEU A 29 6.29 57.70 23.00
CA LEU A 29 6.56 58.69 21.94
C LEU A 29 8.01 59.12 21.65
N SER A 30 8.57 58.63 20.53
CA SER A 30 8.96 59.51 19.40
C SER A 30 9.57 58.71 18.23
N SER A 31 9.12 59.06 17.02
CA SER A 31 9.80 58.97 15.71
C SER A 31 10.92 57.93 15.54
N ARG A 32 10.62 56.79 14.90
CA ARG A 32 11.64 55.93 14.29
C ARG A 32 11.37 55.69 12.81
N ARG A 33 12.37 56.10 12.00
CA ARG A 33 12.50 55.85 10.56
C ARG A 33 12.45 54.33 10.30
N ASN A 34 11.58 53.91 9.38
CA ASN A 34 11.52 52.54 8.91
C ASN A 34 12.78 52.25 8.07
N ILE A 35 13.77 51.60 8.68
CA ILE A 35 14.86 50.94 7.96
C ILE A 35 14.32 49.58 7.53
N CYS A 36 13.95 49.48 6.26
CA CYS A 36 13.60 48.22 5.62
C CYS A 36 14.86 47.35 5.57
N TRP A 37 14.99 46.43 6.52
CA TRP A 37 15.96 45.35 6.42
C TRP A 37 15.43 44.38 5.36
N THR A 38 16.01 44.43 4.16
CA THR A 38 15.90 43.36 3.18
C THR A 38 16.47 42.09 3.80
N MET A 39 15.59 41.23 4.31
CA MET A 39 15.98 39.86 4.62
C MET A 39 16.26 39.15 3.29
N SER A 40 17.55 39.03 2.95
CA SER A 40 17.99 38.06 1.95
C SER A 40 17.46 36.70 2.37
N CYS A 41 16.46 36.21 1.64
CA CYS A 41 15.99 34.83 1.75
C CYS A 41 17.19 33.94 1.44
N THR A 42 17.74 33.31 2.47
CA THR A 42 18.73 32.25 2.33
C THR A 42 18.14 31.17 1.43
N SER A 43 18.95 30.77 0.45
CA SER A 43 18.61 29.84 -0.62
C SER A 43 17.89 28.60 -0.09
N GLN A 44 16.73 28.31 -0.69
CA GLN A 44 15.97 27.08 -0.50
C GLN A 44 16.92 25.89 -0.60
N THR A 45 17.06 25.14 0.49
CA THR A 45 17.63 23.80 0.45
C THR A 45 16.70 22.95 -0.40
N SER A 46 17.14 22.56 -1.60
CA SER A 46 16.39 21.64 -2.45
C SER A 46 16.19 20.34 -1.68
N PHE A 47 14.94 19.98 -1.37
CA PHE A 47 14.65 18.67 -0.83
C PHE A 47 15.14 17.61 -1.82
N PRO A 48 15.90 16.60 -1.38
CA PRO A 48 16.36 15.54 -2.28
C PRO A 48 15.14 14.85 -2.88
N THR A 49 15.01 14.94 -4.21
CA THR A 49 13.95 14.23 -4.93
C THR A 49 14.41 12.80 -5.11
N LEU A 50 13.91 11.91 -4.25
CA LEU A 50 14.13 10.47 -4.40
C LEU A 50 13.36 9.97 -5.62
N ARG A 51 14.05 9.29 -6.54
CA ARG A 51 13.46 8.71 -7.75
C ARG A 51 13.42 7.20 -7.60
N THR A 52 12.31 6.60 -8.04
CA THR A 52 12.20 5.15 -8.12
C THR A 52 12.99 4.62 -9.29
N VAL A 53 13.70 3.51 -9.08
CA VAL A 53 14.28 2.75 -10.19
C VAL A 53 13.16 2.31 -11.13
N THR A 54 13.40 2.43 -12.44
CA THR A 54 12.38 2.17 -13.46
C THR A 54 12.85 1.10 -14.45
N ILE A 55 11.99 0.12 -14.70
CA ILE A 55 12.20 -0.99 -15.64
C ILE A 55 11.06 -0.97 -16.65
N SER A 56 11.35 -1.05 -17.95
CA SER A 56 10.28 -1.16 -18.95
C SER A 56 9.64 -2.54 -18.90
N TYR A 57 8.36 -2.64 -19.29
CA TYR A 57 7.70 -3.94 -19.41
C TYR A 57 8.42 -4.87 -20.39
N SER A 58 9.02 -4.35 -21.47
CA SER A 58 9.78 -5.15 -22.43
C SER A 58 11.02 -5.78 -21.81
N ASP A 59 11.81 -5.00 -21.06
CA ASP A 59 13.02 -5.49 -20.39
C ASP A 59 12.64 -6.52 -19.32
N LEU A 60 11.56 -6.25 -18.58
CA LEU A 60 11.07 -7.14 -17.54
C LEU A 60 10.59 -8.49 -18.11
N LYS A 61 9.93 -8.47 -19.27
CA LYS A 61 9.42 -9.66 -19.96
C LYS A 61 10.56 -10.52 -20.53
N ASP A 62 11.67 -9.93 -20.96
CA ASP A 62 12.82 -10.69 -21.45
C ASP A 62 13.63 -11.29 -20.29
N ARG A 63 13.50 -12.61 -20.13
CA ARG A 63 14.19 -13.38 -19.09
C ARG A 63 15.72 -13.39 -19.23
N ASN A 64 16.25 -13.05 -20.41
CA ASN A 64 17.68 -13.09 -20.68
C ASN A 64 18.39 -11.80 -20.26
N VAL A 65 17.68 -10.67 -20.20
CA VAL A 65 18.24 -9.39 -19.75
C VAL A 65 18.76 -9.53 -18.32
N ASP A 66 19.92 -8.95 -18.03
CA ASP A 66 20.43 -8.83 -16.66
C ASP A 66 19.94 -7.53 -16.02
N LEU A 67 18.94 -7.65 -15.17
CA LEU A 67 18.37 -6.53 -14.41
C LEU A 67 18.95 -6.39 -13.01
N SER A 68 20.00 -7.17 -12.65
CA SER A 68 20.54 -7.23 -11.29
C SER A 68 20.88 -5.87 -10.68
N MET A 69 21.52 -4.99 -11.46
CA MET A 69 21.85 -3.64 -10.98
C MET A 69 20.61 -2.82 -10.62
N LYS A 70 19.56 -2.90 -11.45
CA LYS A 70 18.29 -2.20 -11.19
C LYS A 70 17.54 -2.81 -10.01
N ILE A 71 17.59 -4.14 -9.86
CA ILE A 71 17.01 -4.84 -8.70
C ILE A 71 17.72 -4.42 -7.40
N GLU A 72 19.06 -4.40 -7.38
CA GLU A 72 19.83 -3.98 -6.20
C GLU A 72 19.62 -2.49 -5.88
N GLU A 73 19.59 -1.62 -6.88
CA GLU A 73 19.33 -0.19 -6.68
C GLU A 73 17.90 0.06 -6.14
N GLY A 74 16.92 -0.75 -6.55
CA GLY A 74 15.52 -0.60 -6.13
C GLY A 74 15.20 -1.25 -4.79
N PHE A 75 15.59 -2.52 -4.61
CA PHE A 75 15.23 -3.37 -3.47
C PHE A 75 16.39 -3.68 -2.52
N GLY A 76 17.63 -3.37 -2.89
CA GLY A 76 18.81 -3.64 -2.06
C GLY A 76 18.86 -2.75 -0.80
N PRO A 77 19.89 -2.91 0.04
CA PRO A 77 19.97 -2.25 1.36
C PRO A 77 19.94 -0.72 1.32
N ASN A 78 20.40 -0.14 0.20
CA ASN A 78 20.42 1.31 -0.03
C ASN A 78 19.26 1.78 -0.93
N GLY A 79 18.42 0.85 -1.39
CA GLY A 79 17.29 1.15 -2.25
C GLY A 79 16.09 1.68 -1.48
N LEU A 80 15.13 2.24 -2.21
CA LEU A 80 13.88 2.74 -1.63
C LEU A 80 12.92 1.62 -1.19
N GLY A 81 13.24 0.36 -1.52
CA GLY A 81 12.35 -0.78 -1.36
C GLY A 81 11.21 -0.80 -2.38
N ILE A 82 11.31 0.00 -3.45
CA ILE A 82 10.27 0.15 -4.48
C ILE A 82 10.90 0.24 -5.88
N LEU A 83 10.16 -0.30 -6.86
CA LEU A 83 10.48 -0.28 -8.28
C LEU A 83 9.24 0.14 -9.07
N SER A 84 9.47 0.84 -10.17
CA SER A 84 8.43 1.23 -11.12
C SER A 84 8.58 0.42 -12.40
N VAL A 85 7.46 -0.07 -12.93
CA VAL A 85 7.41 -0.75 -14.24
C VAL A 85 6.63 0.13 -15.20
N THR A 86 7.25 0.53 -16.31
CA THR A 86 6.60 1.36 -17.35
C THR A 86 6.07 0.53 -18.50
N ASP A 87 5.17 1.13 -19.28
CA ASP A 87 4.73 0.60 -20.57
C ASP A 87 4.05 -0.78 -20.48
N VAL A 88 3.40 -1.06 -19.33
CA VAL A 88 2.63 -2.29 -19.11
C VAL A 88 1.39 -2.30 -20.03
N PRO A 89 1.31 -3.21 -21.01
CA PRO A 89 0.19 -3.25 -21.95
C PRO A 89 -1.15 -3.45 -21.25
N GLY A 90 -2.16 -2.67 -21.64
CA GLY A 90 -3.53 -2.79 -21.10
C GLY A 90 -3.74 -2.25 -19.69
N PHE A 91 -2.68 -1.96 -18.92
CA PHE A 91 -2.79 -1.51 -17.52
C PHE A 91 -3.67 -0.26 -17.37
N SER A 92 -3.47 0.74 -18.21
CA SER A 92 -4.22 2.01 -18.15
C SER A 92 -5.73 1.78 -18.29
N SER A 93 -6.14 0.99 -19.29
CA SER A 93 -7.56 0.68 -19.54
C SER A 93 -8.16 -0.17 -18.41
N LEU A 94 -7.49 -1.24 -17.99
CA LEU A 94 -7.97 -2.10 -16.90
C LEU A 94 -8.08 -1.33 -15.57
N ARG A 95 -7.11 -0.46 -15.29
CA ARG A 95 -7.13 0.41 -14.11
C ARG A 95 -8.31 1.37 -14.15
N GLN A 96 -8.56 2.02 -15.27
CA GLN A 96 -9.70 2.92 -15.43
C GLN A 96 -11.03 2.17 -15.22
N ASN A 97 -11.18 1.00 -15.83
CA ASN A 97 -12.38 0.17 -15.72
C ASN A 97 -12.67 -0.22 -14.27
N LEU A 98 -11.66 -0.62 -13.49
CA LEU A 98 -11.86 -0.99 -12.10
C LEU A 98 -12.09 0.23 -11.19
N LEU A 99 -11.27 1.27 -11.30
CA LEU A 99 -11.30 2.38 -10.34
C LEU A 99 -12.60 3.20 -10.41
N HIS A 100 -13.27 3.25 -11.56
CA HIS A 100 -14.59 3.88 -11.68
C HIS A 100 -15.69 3.12 -10.91
N LEU A 101 -15.49 1.85 -10.59
CA LEU A 101 -16.43 1.05 -9.81
C LEU A 101 -16.28 1.27 -8.30
N SER A 102 -15.12 1.75 -7.84
CA SER A 102 -14.84 2.03 -6.43
C SER A 102 -15.87 2.95 -5.75
N PRO A 103 -16.20 4.14 -6.30
CA PRO A 103 -17.24 5.00 -5.73
C PRO A 103 -18.65 4.37 -5.82
N ARG A 104 -18.95 3.61 -6.88
CA ARG A 104 -20.26 2.94 -7.06
C ARG A 104 -20.47 1.87 -5.99
N LEU A 105 -19.42 1.09 -5.70
CA LEU A 105 -19.39 0.12 -4.61
C LEU A 105 -19.60 0.78 -3.25
N ALA A 106 -18.85 1.85 -2.97
CA ALA A 106 -18.97 2.60 -1.72
C ALA A 106 -20.34 3.25 -1.50
N SER A 107 -21.04 3.55 -2.59
CA SER A 107 -22.37 4.18 -2.60
C SER A 107 -23.52 3.17 -2.64
N LEU A 108 -23.26 1.86 -2.62
CA LEU A 108 -24.32 0.86 -2.52
C LEU A 108 -25.14 1.06 -1.23
N PRO A 109 -26.44 0.67 -1.23
CA PRO A 109 -27.25 0.64 -0.01
C PRO A 109 -26.56 -0.13 1.11
N GLU A 110 -26.76 0.29 2.37
CA GLU A 110 -26.07 -0.30 3.52
C GLU A 110 -26.38 -1.79 3.67
N GLU A 111 -27.62 -2.19 3.38
CA GLU A 111 -28.06 -3.57 3.37
C GLU A 111 -27.26 -4.40 2.37
N LYS A 112 -27.00 -3.85 1.17
CA LYS A 112 -26.21 -4.51 0.13
C LYS A 112 -24.72 -4.55 0.46
N LYS A 113 -24.18 -3.54 1.16
CA LYS A 113 -22.79 -3.58 1.63
C LYS A 113 -22.61 -4.58 2.76
N LYS A 114 -23.59 -4.71 3.66
CA LYS A 114 -23.60 -5.69 4.74
C LYS A 114 -23.55 -7.14 4.22
N ASP A 115 -24.25 -7.43 3.13
CA ASP A 115 -24.19 -8.72 2.44
C ASP A 115 -22.78 -9.05 1.90
N LEU A 116 -21.91 -8.04 1.77
CA LEU A 116 -20.54 -8.17 1.30
C LEU A 116 -19.52 -8.21 2.44
N GLU A 117 -19.92 -8.04 3.71
CA GLU A 117 -18.96 -8.06 4.82
C GLU A 117 -18.67 -9.49 5.28
N ASP A 118 -17.41 -9.74 5.67
CA ASP A 118 -17.03 -10.99 6.34
C ASP A 118 -16.28 -10.74 7.65
N PRO A 119 -17.00 -10.65 8.78
CA PRO A 119 -16.38 -10.50 10.10
C PRO A 119 -15.45 -11.66 10.48
N ASN A 120 -15.69 -12.89 9.99
CA ASN A 120 -14.92 -14.07 10.38
C ASN A 120 -13.49 -14.02 9.83
N SER A 121 -13.30 -13.50 8.62
CA SER A 121 -11.97 -13.21 8.09
C SER A 121 -11.33 -11.95 8.68
N ARG A 122 -11.98 -11.27 9.63
CA ARG A 122 -11.61 -9.92 10.08
C ARG A 122 -11.66 -8.93 8.91
N TYR A 123 -12.73 -8.98 8.12
CA TYR A 123 -12.99 -8.10 6.98
C TYR A 123 -11.88 -8.12 5.91
N ASN A 124 -11.30 -9.31 5.70
CA ASN A 124 -10.24 -9.55 4.72
C ASN A 124 -10.74 -10.13 3.39
N TYR A 125 -12.06 -10.29 3.28
CA TYR A 125 -12.82 -10.64 2.09
C TYR A 125 -14.08 -9.76 2.04
N GLY A 126 -14.43 -9.33 0.83
CA GLY A 126 -15.57 -8.46 0.60
C GLY A 126 -15.36 -7.03 1.13
N TRP A 127 -16.45 -6.38 1.55
CA TRP A 127 -16.49 -4.97 1.95
C TRP A 127 -15.99 -4.74 3.38
N SER A 128 -15.28 -3.63 3.57
CA SER A 128 -14.80 -3.15 4.88
C SER A 128 -14.77 -1.63 4.91
N HIS A 129 -15.46 -1.02 5.88
CA HIS A 129 -15.46 0.42 6.13
C HIS A 129 -15.65 0.67 7.62
N GLY A 130 -14.82 1.54 8.23
CA GLY A 130 -14.93 1.86 9.65
C GLY A 130 -14.60 0.72 10.62
N LYS A 131 -13.96 -0.36 10.14
CA LYS A 131 -13.62 -1.52 10.96
C LYS A 131 -12.21 -1.44 11.59
N GLU A 132 -11.32 -0.63 11.01
CA GLU A 132 -9.98 -0.36 11.53
C GLU A 132 -10.02 0.85 12.49
N MET A 133 -9.31 0.78 13.61
CA MET A 133 -9.14 1.90 14.54
C MET A 133 -7.85 2.67 14.22
N LEU A 134 -7.94 3.99 14.16
CA LEU A 134 -6.78 4.88 14.12
C LEU A 134 -6.04 4.86 15.46
N GLU A 135 -4.79 5.35 15.50
CA GLU A 135 -4.01 5.50 16.75
C GLU A 135 -4.74 6.33 17.81
N SER A 136 -5.63 7.22 17.38
CA SER A 136 -6.51 8.03 18.24
C SER A 136 -7.67 7.25 18.88
N GLY A 137 -7.81 5.95 18.58
CA GLY A 137 -8.93 5.11 19.02
C GLY A 137 -10.23 5.33 18.25
N LYS A 138 -10.23 6.21 17.24
CA LYS A 138 -11.40 6.49 16.39
C LYS A 138 -11.45 5.53 15.20
N PRO A 139 -12.64 5.04 14.79
CA PRO A 139 -12.80 4.29 13.56
C PRO A 139 -12.31 5.08 12.33
N ASP A 140 -11.60 4.42 11.42
CA ASP A 140 -11.21 5.01 10.14
C ASP A 140 -12.40 5.00 9.18
N LEU A 141 -13.14 6.11 9.17
CA LEU A 141 -14.28 6.33 8.29
C LEU A 141 -13.89 6.98 6.95
N PHE A 142 -12.62 7.35 6.77
CA PHE A 142 -12.16 8.08 5.58
C PHE A 142 -11.85 7.16 4.40
N LYS A 143 -11.85 5.85 4.61
CA LYS A 143 -11.60 4.87 3.56
C LYS A 143 -12.54 3.67 3.60
N GLY A 144 -13.03 3.28 2.42
CA GLY A 144 -13.64 1.99 2.17
C GLY A 144 -12.63 1.06 1.50
N SER A 145 -12.70 -0.23 1.81
CA SER A 145 -11.88 -1.27 1.19
C SER A 145 -12.76 -2.41 0.71
N PHE A 146 -12.42 -2.96 -0.46
CA PHE A 146 -12.96 -4.22 -0.93
C PHE A 146 -11.82 -5.21 -1.20
N TYR A 147 -11.89 -6.39 -0.61
CA TYR A 147 -10.87 -7.42 -0.69
C TYR A 147 -11.37 -8.64 -1.45
N ALA A 148 -10.57 -9.12 -2.38
CA ALA A 148 -10.83 -10.38 -3.07
C ALA A 148 -9.51 -10.96 -3.56
N ASN A 149 -9.49 -12.28 -3.73
CA ASN A 149 -8.44 -12.95 -4.47
C ASN A 149 -8.68 -12.75 -5.97
N PRO A 150 -7.73 -12.15 -6.70
CA PRO A 150 -7.92 -11.81 -8.12
C PRO A 150 -7.80 -13.02 -9.07
N VAL A 151 -7.41 -14.19 -8.57
CA VAL A 151 -7.16 -15.40 -9.37
C VAL A 151 -8.16 -16.51 -9.05
N LEU A 152 -8.43 -16.77 -7.77
CA LEU A 152 -9.24 -17.89 -7.31
C LEU A 152 -10.37 -17.41 -6.41
N ASP A 153 -11.63 -17.74 -6.73
CA ASP A 153 -12.75 -17.42 -5.85
C ASP A 153 -12.79 -18.28 -4.60
N VAL A 154 -12.31 -19.52 -4.70
CA VAL A 154 -12.25 -20.47 -3.59
C VAL A 154 -10.80 -20.93 -3.43
N PRO A 155 -9.99 -20.26 -2.58
CA PRO A 155 -8.61 -20.62 -2.34
C PRO A 155 -8.44 -22.05 -1.83
N THR A 156 -9.37 -22.57 -1.03
CA THR A 156 -9.33 -23.94 -0.51
C THR A 156 -10.71 -24.39 -0.06
N THR A 157 -10.93 -25.71 -0.01
CA THR A 157 -12.10 -26.35 0.60
C THR A 157 -11.75 -27.13 1.87
N ASP A 158 -10.49 -27.05 2.31
CA ASP A 158 -10.02 -27.67 3.56
C ASP A 158 -10.55 -26.89 4.77
N ALA A 159 -11.47 -27.51 5.50
CA ALA A 159 -12.11 -26.93 6.67
C ALA A 159 -11.12 -26.55 7.79
N TYR A 160 -10.04 -27.32 7.96
CA TYR A 160 -9.02 -27.01 8.96
C TYR A 160 -8.27 -25.73 8.59
N LEU A 161 -7.85 -25.59 7.33
CA LEU A 161 -7.16 -24.38 6.86
C LEU A 161 -8.07 -23.15 6.91
N MET A 162 -9.34 -23.29 6.54
CA MET A 162 -10.32 -22.20 6.63
C MET A 162 -10.52 -21.74 8.08
N HIS A 163 -10.58 -22.67 9.03
CA HIS A 163 -10.71 -22.34 10.45
C HIS A 163 -9.43 -21.72 11.03
N ARG A 164 -8.26 -22.27 10.69
CA ARG A 164 -6.97 -21.80 11.20
C ARG A 164 -6.52 -20.47 10.58
N TYR A 165 -6.85 -20.24 9.31
CA TYR A 165 -6.41 -19.09 8.52
C TYR A 165 -7.57 -18.41 7.79
N PRO A 166 -8.61 -17.93 8.50
CA PRO A 166 -9.84 -17.42 7.87
C PRO A 166 -9.59 -16.17 7.02
N HIS A 167 -8.57 -15.38 7.35
CA HIS A 167 -8.15 -14.22 6.58
C HIS A 167 -7.36 -14.56 5.31
N PHE A 168 -6.86 -15.78 5.13
CA PHE A 168 -6.17 -16.20 3.90
C PHE A 168 -7.01 -17.14 3.05
N CYS A 169 -7.85 -17.95 3.67
CA CYS A 169 -8.53 -19.06 3.01
C CYS A 169 -10.03 -18.81 2.73
N GLY A 170 -10.55 -17.61 2.99
CA GLY A 170 -11.93 -17.23 2.70
C GLY A 170 -12.25 -17.25 1.20
N SER A 171 -13.51 -17.48 0.87
CA SER A 171 -14.01 -17.36 -0.50
C SER A 171 -14.30 -15.90 -0.84
N ASN A 172 -14.19 -15.53 -2.11
CA ASN A 172 -14.57 -14.20 -2.59
C ASN A 172 -16.07 -13.95 -2.38
N ILE A 173 -16.42 -12.70 -2.10
CA ILE A 173 -17.80 -12.25 -1.88
C ILE A 173 -18.12 -11.16 -2.88
N TRP A 174 -18.66 -11.56 -4.04
CA TRP A 174 -18.93 -10.65 -5.14
C TRP A 174 -20.35 -10.04 -5.06
N PRO A 175 -20.52 -8.75 -5.42
CA PRO A 175 -21.83 -8.10 -5.50
C PRO A 175 -22.61 -8.49 -6.76
N VAL A 176 -22.90 -9.78 -6.95
CA VAL A 176 -23.47 -10.34 -8.20
C VAL A 176 -24.77 -9.62 -8.63
N ASN A 177 -25.61 -9.22 -7.68
CA ASN A 177 -26.91 -8.60 -7.97
C ASN A 177 -26.89 -7.06 -7.97
N SER A 178 -25.85 -6.43 -7.42
CA SER A 178 -25.80 -4.97 -7.21
C SER A 178 -24.70 -4.28 -8.01
N LEU A 179 -23.62 -4.99 -8.35
CA LEU A 179 -22.49 -4.49 -9.13
C LEU A 179 -21.70 -5.64 -9.79
N PRO A 180 -22.32 -6.46 -10.67
CA PRO A 180 -21.70 -7.66 -11.25
C PRO A 180 -20.40 -7.38 -12.02
N GLU A 181 -20.26 -6.20 -12.63
CA GLU A 181 -19.07 -5.82 -13.38
C GLU A 181 -17.81 -5.70 -12.51
N LEU A 182 -17.95 -5.60 -11.18
CA LEU A 182 -16.82 -5.50 -10.26
C LEU A 182 -15.92 -6.73 -10.33
N GLU A 183 -16.50 -7.93 -10.36
CA GLU A 183 -15.73 -9.18 -10.38
C GLU A 183 -14.79 -9.23 -11.60
N VAL A 184 -15.36 -8.99 -12.79
CA VAL A 184 -14.62 -9.07 -14.05
C VAL A 184 -13.51 -8.02 -14.08
N ALA A 185 -13.80 -6.77 -13.72
CA ALA A 185 -12.81 -5.70 -13.72
C ALA A 185 -11.70 -5.94 -12.66
N PHE A 186 -12.07 -6.44 -11.49
CA PHE A 186 -11.14 -6.69 -10.38
C PHE A 186 -10.17 -7.83 -10.72
N LYS A 187 -10.69 -8.95 -11.23
CA LYS A 187 -9.87 -10.09 -11.66
C LYS A 187 -8.98 -9.73 -12.84
N ALA A 188 -9.50 -9.00 -13.84
CA ALA A 188 -8.72 -8.62 -15.01
C ALA A 188 -7.49 -7.77 -14.65
N LEU A 189 -7.66 -6.70 -13.86
CA LEU A 189 -6.54 -5.89 -13.40
C LEU A 189 -5.64 -6.65 -12.42
N GLY A 190 -6.24 -7.38 -11.46
CA GLY A 190 -5.50 -8.11 -10.44
C GLY A 190 -4.61 -9.22 -11.02
N LYS A 191 -5.09 -9.92 -12.05
CA LYS A 191 -4.28 -10.90 -12.80
C LYS A 191 -3.11 -10.24 -13.51
N LEU A 192 -3.32 -9.11 -14.18
CA LEU A 192 -2.23 -8.37 -14.83
C LEU A 192 -1.15 -7.96 -13.81
N ILE A 193 -1.56 -7.45 -12.64
CA ILE A 193 -0.62 -7.07 -11.57
C ILE A 193 0.16 -8.30 -11.08
N LEU A 194 -0.50 -9.45 -10.91
CA LEU A 194 0.17 -10.69 -10.54
C LEU A 194 1.17 -11.13 -11.62
N ASP A 195 0.77 -11.14 -12.90
CA ASP A 195 1.62 -11.55 -14.01
C ASP A 195 2.90 -10.68 -14.08
N VAL A 196 2.78 -9.36 -13.90
CA VAL A 196 3.94 -8.45 -13.81
C VAL A 196 4.78 -8.75 -12.56
N GLY A 197 4.13 -8.96 -11.42
CA GLY A 197 4.81 -9.29 -10.16
C GLY A 197 5.62 -10.58 -10.25
N LEU A 198 5.15 -11.59 -10.99
CA LEU A 198 5.89 -12.82 -11.25
C LEU A 198 7.15 -12.58 -12.08
N MET A 199 7.10 -11.69 -13.07
CA MET A 199 8.29 -11.32 -13.84
C MET A 199 9.31 -10.59 -12.97
N VAL A 200 8.86 -9.67 -12.10
CA VAL A 200 9.74 -9.03 -11.10
C VAL A 200 10.37 -10.07 -10.18
N ALA A 201 9.57 -11.00 -9.67
CA ALA A 201 10.04 -12.06 -8.78
C ALA A 201 11.11 -12.94 -9.44
N TYR A 202 10.94 -13.30 -10.72
CA TYR A 202 11.95 -14.03 -11.49
C TYR A 202 13.30 -13.28 -11.54
N HIS A 203 13.27 -11.98 -11.82
CA HIS A 203 14.50 -11.17 -11.87
C HIS A 203 15.12 -10.96 -10.48
N CYS A 204 14.30 -10.88 -9.43
CA CYS A 204 14.77 -10.90 -8.04
C CYS A 204 15.46 -12.23 -7.70
N ASP A 205 14.89 -13.37 -8.11
CA ASP A 205 15.48 -14.68 -7.90
C ASP A 205 16.83 -14.78 -8.62
N LYS A 206 16.88 -14.37 -9.91
CA LYS A 206 18.13 -14.32 -10.70
C LYS A 206 19.20 -13.47 -10.02
N TYR A 207 18.83 -12.31 -9.48
CA TYR A 207 19.74 -11.47 -8.72
C TYR A 207 20.26 -12.20 -7.47
N ALA A 208 19.36 -12.74 -6.64
CA ALA A 208 19.71 -13.38 -5.39
C ALA A 208 20.55 -14.65 -5.58
N THR A 209 20.37 -15.39 -6.68
CA THR A 209 21.22 -16.56 -7.02
C THR A 209 22.71 -16.24 -7.21
N LYS A 210 23.07 -14.96 -7.43
CA LYS A 210 24.47 -14.53 -7.49
C LYS A 210 25.14 -14.50 -6.11
N GLY A 211 24.36 -14.31 -5.04
CA GLY A 211 24.85 -14.18 -3.67
C GLY A 211 24.52 -15.37 -2.77
N MET A 212 23.52 -16.20 -3.12
CA MET A 212 23.14 -17.39 -2.35
C MET A 212 22.59 -18.48 -3.27
N LYS A 213 22.67 -19.75 -2.83
CA LYS A 213 21.99 -20.84 -3.54
C LYS A 213 20.50 -20.78 -3.24
N ILE A 214 19.68 -20.74 -4.28
CA ILE A 214 18.22 -20.85 -4.20
C ILE A 214 17.84 -22.14 -4.89
N ASN A 215 17.13 -23.03 -4.20
CA ASN A 215 16.59 -24.23 -4.82
C ASN A 215 15.47 -23.87 -5.78
N GLU A 216 15.25 -24.66 -6.83
CA GLU A 216 14.25 -24.37 -7.87
C GLU A 216 12.85 -24.09 -7.29
N ASN A 217 12.48 -24.74 -6.17
CA ASN A 217 11.18 -24.58 -5.52
C ASN A 217 11.13 -23.50 -4.41
N GLU A 218 12.20 -22.76 -4.20
CA GLU A 218 12.32 -21.76 -3.12
C GLU A 218 12.38 -20.32 -3.64
N GLY A 219 12.48 -20.14 -4.95
CA GLY A 219 12.39 -18.82 -5.58
C GLY A 219 11.05 -18.14 -5.36
N LEU A 220 11.07 -16.83 -5.26
CA LEU A 220 9.90 -15.97 -5.14
C LEU A 220 8.90 -16.22 -6.27
N GLU A 221 9.36 -16.39 -7.51
CA GLU A 221 8.49 -16.67 -8.66
C GLU A 221 7.66 -17.94 -8.41
N GLN A 222 8.32 -19.04 -8.02
CA GLN A 222 7.67 -20.32 -7.79
C GLN A 222 6.76 -20.29 -6.56
N ILE A 223 7.17 -19.60 -5.48
CA ILE A 223 6.33 -19.37 -4.30
C ILE A 223 5.05 -18.64 -4.67
N LEU A 224 5.15 -17.59 -5.48
CA LEU A 224 3.99 -16.80 -5.90
C LEU A 224 3.10 -17.59 -6.87
N LEU A 225 3.67 -18.31 -7.84
CA LEU A 225 2.93 -19.14 -8.79
C LEU A 225 2.06 -20.20 -8.12
N ARG A 226 2.58 -20.86 -7.07
CA ARG A 226 1.83 -21.89 -6.33
C ARG A 226 0.91 -21.31 -5.25
N SER A 227 1.02 -20.02 -4.96
CA SER A 227 0.23 -19.39 -3.91
C SER A 227 -1.24 -19.39 -4.31
N ARG A 228 -2.09 -19.79 -3.37
CA ARG A 228 -3.54 -19.78 -3.53
C ARG A 228 -4.20 -18.59 -2.85
N CYS A 229 -3.42 -17.81 -2.09
CA CYS A 229 -3.91 -16.79 -1.16
C CYS A 229 -3.57 -15.36 -1.62
N HIS A 230 -3.52 -15.12 -2.93
CA HIS A 230 -3.37 -13.76 -3.45
C HIS A 230 -4.51 -12.87 -2.98
N LYS A 231 -4.21 -11.60 -2.74
CA LYS A 231 -5.21 -10.66 -2.24
C LYS A 231 -5.08 -9.29 -2.88
N GLY A 232 -6.08 -8.93 -3.66
CA GLY A 232 -6.29 -7.56 -4.12
C GLY A 232 -7.03 -6.76 -3.06
N ARG A 233 -6.77 -5.45 -3.02
CA ARG A 233 -7.51 -4.48 -2.22
C ARG A 233 -7.87 -3.29 -3.11
N LEU A 234 -9.17 -3.09 -3.36
CA LEU A 234 -9.68 -1.88 -3.97
C LEU A 234 -9.97 -0.86 -2.86
N LEU A 235 -9.42 0.34 -2.99
CA LEU A 235 -9.59 1.42 -2.02
C LEU A 235 -10.49 2.52 -2.59
N TYR A 236 -11.36 3.05 -1.74
CA TYR A 236 -12.08 4.29 -1.96
C TYR A 236 -11.82 5.25 -0.81
N TYR A 237 -11.39 6.47 -1.10
CA TYR A 237 -11.24 7.52 -0.09
C TYR A 237 -12.44 8.45 -0.15
N PHE A 238 -13.15 8.59 0.96
CA PHE A 238 -14.32 9.45 1.04
C PHE A 238 -13.90 10.93 1.05
N PRO A 239 -14.68 11.82 0.43
CA PRO A 239 -14.43 13.25 0.51
C PRO A 239 -14.53 13.70 1.97
N ILE A 240 -13.51 14.41 2.45
CA ILE A 240 -13.55 15.05 3.77
C ILE A 240 -14.41 16.30 3.61
N GLN A 241 -15.57 16.34 4.27
CA GLN A 241 -16.32 17.59 4.42
C GLN A 241 -15.42 18.56 5.20
N ARG A 242 -15.07 19.67 4.54
CA ARG A 242 -14.37 20.80 5.17
C ARG A 242 -15.37 21.72 5.84
#